data_AF-A0A925CD69-F1
#
_entry.id   AF-A0A925CD69-F1
#
_cell.length_a   1.000
_cell.length_b   1.000
_cell.length_c   1.000
_cell.angle_alpha   90.00
_cell.angle_beta   90.00
_cell.angle_gamma   90.00
#
_symmetry.space_group_name_H-M   'P 1'
#
loop_
_entity.id
_entity.type
_entity.pdbx_description
1 polymer ?
#
loop_
_entity_poly.entity_id
_entity_poly.type
_entity_poly.pdbx_seq_one_letter_code
_entity_poly.pdbx_strand_id
1 'polypeptide(L)'
;MALAFSRPRTILSVALTVAVAGSALSLSGCVGYTATPASQDESIFSSPNAPATHDLMAVSLRWVIRRYPPSGGDGRYTIWDDQLPTETTDDLVVSDRVILNLPRGVRRSVYRRILERVSPLAHPVTVETIAEGLPIYHVGRVFITGDEAKVDIFKPVTAIGNRSPSGEQLYQAVTVRLRGGFKPWHVTSHHVWTVGALPVPPLAYMSVDDNAFSAPLPAPVEAAPSEAAPEAGAVETFPEASSISEPPPRRSAPPPQPAPIPLPDSDADSTGDGQR
;
A
#
# COMPACT_ATOMS: atom_id res chain seq x y z
N MET A 1 13.52 -57.17 60.14
CA MET A 1 14.47 -57.44 59.04
C MET A 1 13.72 -57.16 57.73
N ALA A 2 13.88 -55.95 57.19
CA ALA A 2 13.12 -55.48 56.01
C ALA A 2 14.12 -55.15 54.89
N LEU A 3 14.01 -55.85 53.77
CA LEU A 3 14.85 -55.67 52.58
C LEU A 3 14.21 -54.59 51.68
N ALA A 4 14.92 -53.47 51.50
CA ALA A 4 14.53 -52.39 50.60
C ALA A 4 15.09 -52.66 49.19
N PHE A 5 14.19 -52.88 48.22
CA PHE A 5 14.54 -52.98 46.81
C PHE A 5 14.61 -51.59 46.16
N SER A 6 15.82 -51.20 45.75
CA SER A 6 16.10 -50.02 44.94
C SER A 6 15.66 -50.26 43.49
N ARG A 7 14.68 -49.48 42.99
CA ARG A 7 14.27 -49.50 41.57
C ARG A 7 15.21 -48.61 40.73
N PRO A 8 15.76 -49.09 39.61
CA PRO A 8 16.64 -48.31 38.73
C PRO A 8 15.82 -47.28 37.93
N ARG A 9 16.09 -45.99 38.16
CA ARG A 9 15.42 -44.83 37.53
C ARG A 9 16.02 -44.37 36.20
N THR A 10 16.99 -45.07 35.63
CA THR A 10 17.87 -44.53 34.58
C THR A 10 17.47 -44.83 33.13
N ILE A 11 16.46 -45.67 32.87
CA ILE A 11 16.14 -46.06 31.47
C ILE A 11 15.10 -45.13 30.83
N LEU A 12 14.29 -44.40 31.61
CA LEU A 12 13.21 -43.57 31.06
C LEU A 12 13.69 -42.24 30.44
N SER A 13 14.90 -41.78 30.79
CA SER A 13 15.39 -40.45 30.41
C SER A 13 15.96 -40.38 28.99
N VAL A 14 16.41 -41.49 28.41
CA VAL A 14 17.06 -41.48 27.09
C VAL A 14 16.04 -41.47 25.95
N ALA A 15 14.89 -42.13 26.12
CA ALA A 15 13.85 -42.21 25.09
C ALA A 15 13.14 -40.87 24.82
N LEU A 16 13.04 -39.99 25.82
CA LEU A 16 12.36 -38.70 25.67
C LEU A 16 13.18 -37.68 24.84
N THR A 17 14.51 -37.74 24.91
CA THR A 17 15.40 -36.84 24.15
C THR A 17 15.39 -37.09 22.64
N VAL A 18 15.20 -38.34 22.21
CA VAL A 18 15.16 -38.69 20.77
C VAL A 18 13.83 -38.25 20.13
N ALA A 19 12.72 -38.29 20.89
CA ALA A 19 11.42 -37.85 20.38
C ALA A 19 11.35 -36.33 20.15
N VAL A 20 12.02 -35.51 20.97
CA VAL A 20 12.04 -34.04 20.80
C VAL A 20 12.91 -33.59 19.63
N ALA A 21 14.00 -34.33 19.32
CA ALA A 21 14.86 -34.00 18.18
C ALA A 21 14.21 -34.32 16.81
N GLY A 22 13.29 -35.28 16.75
CA GLY A 22 12.60 -35.67 15.51
C GLY A 22 11.53 -34.69 15.02
N SER A 23 10.96 -33.86 15.90
CA SER A 23 9.83 -32.98 15.55
C SER A 23 10.24 -31.62 14.99
N ALA A 24 11.52 -31.27 14.97
CA ALA A 24 11.99 -29.96 14.47
C ALA A 24 12.09 -29.86 12.94
N LEU A 25 11.99 -30.98 12.20
CA LEU A 25 12.18 -31.00 10.75
C LEU A 25 10.88 -30.89 9.92
N SER A 26 9.71 -30.82 10.56
CA SER A 26 8.42 -30.80 9.85
C SER A 26 7.80 -29.40 9.68
N LEU A 27 8.48 -28.33 10.10
CA LEU A 27 7.97 -26.95 10.03
C LEU A 27 8.42 -26.17 8.79
N SER A 28 8.88 -26.83 7.72
CA SER A 28 9.01 -26.19 6.40
C SER A 28 7.64 -26.04 5.73
N GLY A 29 6.74 -25.29 6.38
CA GLY A 29 5.39 -25.01 5.91
C GLY A 29 5.38 -23.96 4.81
N CYS A 30 5.05 -24.40 3.61
CA CYS A 30 4.37 -23.68 2.52
C CYS A 30 4.47 -22.14 2.51
N VAL A 31 5.59 -21.61 2.01
CA VAL A 31 5.58 -20.25 1.41
C VAL A 31 4.98 -20.41 0.01
N GLY A 32 3.65 -20.29 -0.08
CA GLY A 32 2.93 -20.36 -1.34
C GLY A 32 3.25 -19.15 -2.20
N TYR A 33 4.09 -19.34 -3.22
CA TYR A 33 4.29 -18.37 -4.29
C TYR A 33 3.18 -18.56 -5.34
N THR A 34 2.32 -17.56 -5.50
CA THR A 34 1.41 -17.48 -6.65
C THR A 34 1.95 -16.41 -7.61
N ALA A 35 2.71 -16.85 -8.61
CA ALA A 35 3.15 -16.00 -9.70
C ALA A 35 3.06 -16.75 -11.05
N THR A 36 1.82 -16.91 -11.53
CA THR A 36 1.46 -17.21 -12.93
C THR A 36 0.02 -16.75 -13.13
N PRO A 37 -0.39 -16.34 -14.36
CA PRO A 37 -1.40 -15.30 -14.56
C PRO A 37 -2.68 -15.67 -13.82
N ALA A 38 -3.22 -14.72 -13.05
CA ALA A 38 -4.37 -14.92 -12.19
C ALA A 38 -5.51 -15.57 -12.99
N SER A 39 -5.69 -16.89 -12.82
CA SER A 39 -6.97 -17.52 -13.05
C SER A 39 -7.95 -16.81 -12.10
N GLN A 40 -9.14 -16.50 -12.61
CA GLN A 40 -10.20 -15.71 -11.96
C GLN A 40 -10.75 -16.30 -10.65
N ASP A 41 -10.06 -17.26 -10.05
CA ASP A 41 -10.34 -17.77 -8.72
C ASP A 41 -9.53 -16.96 -7.71
N GLU A 42 -10.21 -16.01 -7.07
CA GLU A 42 -9.71 -15.20 -5.96
C GLU A 42 -8.92 -16.07 -4.98
N SER A 43 -7.60 -15.94 -4.96
CA SER A 43 -6.80 -16.54 -3.90
C SER A 43 -7.31 -16.01 -2.56
N ILE A 44 -7.33 -16.86 -1.53
CA ILE A 44 -7.78 -16.50 -0.17
C ILE A 44 -6.99 -15.29 0.38
N PHE A 45 -5.79 -15.03 -0.14
CA PHE A 45 -4.95 -13.88 0.20
C PHE A 45 -5.24 -12.60 -0.60
N SER A 46 -6.02 -12.68 -1.67
CA SER A 46 -6.44 -11.53 -2.49
C SER A 46 -7.83 -11.00 -2.13
N SER A 47 -8.54 -11.63 -1.19
CA SER A 47 -9.83 -11.10 -0.74
C SER A 47 -9.60 -9.70 -0.10
N PRO A 48 -10.31 -8.66 -0.56
CA PRO A 48 -10.23 -7.34 0.05
C PRO A 48 -10.76 -7.33 1.49
N ASN A 49 -11.49 -8.39 1.89
CA ASN A 49 -12.06 -8.57 3.21
C ASN A 49 -11.18 -9.44 4.15
N ALA A 50 -9.99 -9.87 3.71
CA ALA A 50 -9.06 -10.57 4.58
C ALA A 50 -8.47 -9.60 5.63
N PRO A 51 -8.35 -9.99 6.91
CA PRO A 51 -7.83 -9.11 7.97
C PRO A 51 -6.49 -8.44 7.64
N ALA A 52 -5.57 -9.18 7.01
CA ALA A 52 -4.26 -8.65 6.60
C ALA A 52 -4.39 -7.50 5.58
N THR A 53 -5.33 -7.60 4.64
CA THR A 53 -5.57 -6.57 3.63
C THR A 53 -6.07 -5.27 4.27
N HIS A 54 -6.89 -5.36 5.33
CA HIS A 54 -7.40 -4.17 6.03
C HIS A 54 -6.28 -3.35 6.66
N ASP A 55 -5.36 -4.02 7.34
CA ASP A 55 -4.21 -3.39 7.98
C ASP A 55 -3.29 -2.74 6.94
N LEU A 56 -3.02 -3.44 5.84
CA LEU A 56 -2.23 -2.93 4.72
C LEU A 56 -2.83 -1.66 4.10
N MET A 57 -4.13 -1.68 3.81
CA MET A 57 -4.83 -0.51 3.26
C MET A 57 -4.79 0.66 4.23
N ALA A 58 -5.11 0.43 5.51
CA ALA A 58 -5.13 1.48 6.53
C ALA A 58 -3.74 2.09 6.75
N VAL A 59 -2.70 1.27 6.92
CA VAL A 59 -1.31 1.74 7.11
C VAL A 59 -0.82 2.52 5.89
N SER A 60 -1.11 2.03 4.68
CA SER A 60 -0.68 2.69 3.44
C SER A 60 -1.38 4.02 3.23
N LEU A 61 -2.71 4.07 3.40
CA LEU A 61 -3.48 5.31 3.28
C LEU A 61 -3.03 6.33 4.32
N ARG A 62 -2.90 5.93 5.59
CA ARG A 62 -2.43 6.81 6.66
C ARG A 62 -1.05 7.39 6.33
N TRP A 63 -0.14 6.55 5.85
CA TRP A 63 1.21 7.00 5.47
C TRP A 63 1.17 7.97 4.28
N VAL A 64 0.38 7.68 3.22
CA VAL A 64 0.29 8.52 2.02
C VAL A 64 -0.38 9.85 2.31
N ILE A 65 -1.49 9.87 3.04
CA ILE A 65 -2.21 11.10 3.40
C ILE A 65 -1.30 12.01 4.24
N ARG A 66 -0.58 11.43 5.21
CA ARG A 66 0.40 12.16 6.02
C ARG A 66 1.54 12.74 5.19
N ARG A 67 2.05 11.97 4.24
CA ARG A 67 3.20 12.38 3.42
C ARG A 67 2.80 13.37 2.32
N TYR A 68 1.57 13.30 1.83
CA TYR A 68 1.05 14.08 0.71
C TYR A 68 -0.36 14.61 1.03
N PRO A 69 -0.50 15.61 1.90
CA PRO A 69 -1.79 16.19 2.24
C PRO A 69 -2.40 16.90 1.03
N PRO A 70 -3.73 16.95 0.92
CA PRO A 70 -4.41 17.49 -0.26
C PRO A 70 -4.27 19.01 -0.39
N SER A 71 -4.05 19.75 0.68
CA SER A 71 -3.86 21.21 0.65
C SER A 71 -2.49 21.65 0.09
N GLY A 72 -1.61 20.72 -0.29
CA GLY A 72 -0.23 21.05 -0.65
C GLY A 72 0.60 21.57 0.54
N GLY A 73 0.06 21.46 1.76
CA GLY A 73 0.79 21.75 2.99
C GLY A 73 2.08 20.93 3.05
N ASP A 74 3.11 21.49 3.66
CA ASP A 74 4.46 20.92 3.79
C ASP A 74 4.53 19.64 4.66
N GLY A 75 3.39 18.99 4.92
CA GLY A 75 3.28 17.79 5.76
C GLY A 75 3.53 18.06 7.25
N ARG A 76 3.73 19.31 7.67
CA ARG A 76 3.90 19.66 9.09
C ARG A 76 2.60 19.62 9.89
N TYR A 77 1.45 19.64 9.21
CA TYR A 77 0.13 19.52 9.85
C TYR A 77 -0.40 18.10 9.78
N THR A 78 0.13 17.24 10.63
CA THR A 78 -0.59 16.04 11.04
C THR A 78 -0.09 15.62 12.42
N ILE A 79 -0.56 16.33 13.44
CA ILE A 79 -0.43 15.89 14.83
C ILE A 79 -1.41 14.72 15.00
N TRP A 80 -0.95 13.53 14.61
CA TRP A 80 -1.59 12.23 14.86
C TRP A 80 -0.86 11.47 15.98
N ASP A 81 -0.04 12.17 16.77
CA ASP A 81 0.34 11.64 18.07
C ASP A 81 -0.93 11.60 18.92
N ASP A 82 -1.09 10.61 19.81
CA ASP A 82 -2.25 10.52 20.72
C ASP A 82 -2.41 11.77 21.60
N GLN A 83 -1.40 12.66 21.58
CA GLN A 83 -1.48 14.03 22.01
C GLN A 83 -1.99 14.93 20.88
N LEU A 84 -3.31 14.89 20.64
CA LEU A 84 -3.98 16.05 20.04
C LEU A 84 -3.49 17.29 20.80
N PRO A 85 -2.98 18.35 20.14
CA PRO A 85 -2.68 19.58 20.83
C PRO A 85 -4.00 20.02 21.46
N THR A 86 -4.09 19.91 22.79
CA THR A 86 -5.27 20.33 23.53
C THR A 86 -5.36 21.85 23.52
N GLU A 87 -4.28 22.52 23.13
CA GLU A 87 -4.28 23.94 22.85
C GLU A 87 -4.87 24.20 21.47
N THR A 88 -6.12 24.68 21.51
CA THR A 88 -6.83 25.36 20.45
C THR A 88 -6.03 26.61 20.05
N THR A 89 -4.99 26.45 19.24
CA THR A 89 -4.43 27.59 18.53
C THR A 89 -5.45 27.97 17.46
N ASP A 90 -6.20 29.04 17.73
CA ASP A 90 -7.38 29.53 16.98
C ASP A 90 -7.15 29.72 15.46
N ASP A 91 -5.89 29.72 15.01
CA ASP A 91 -5.53 29.94 13.60
C ASP A 91 -5.20 28.67 12.81
N LEU A 92 -5.26 27.48 13.42
CA LEU A 92 -4.91 26.22 12.75
C LEU A 92 -6.12 25.31 12.54
N VAL A 93 -6.90 25.63 11.52
CA VAL A 93 -7.99 24.77 11.01
C VAL A 93 -7.38 23.55 10.32
N VAL A 94 -7.03 22.52 11.10
CA VAL A 94 -6.67 21.20 10.58
C VAL A 94 -7.96 20.49 10.19
N SER A 95 -8.49 20.80 9.00
CA SER A 95 -9.73 20.20 8.50
C SER A 95 -9.59 19.71 7.06
N ASP A 96 -8.52 18.99 6.76
CA ASP A 96 -8.44 18.27 5.49
C ASP A 96 -9.29 16.99 5.61
N ARG A 97 -10.61 17.17 5.56
CA ARG A 97 -11.57 16.08 5.33
C ARG A 97 -11.22 15.44 4.00
N VAL A 98 -11.12 14.13 3.97
CA VAL A 98 -10.76 13.37 2.77
C VAL A 98 -11.77 12.26 2.54
N ILE A 99 -11.98 11.91 1.28
CA ILE A 99 -12.78 10.75 0.91
C ILE A 99 -11.83 9.59 0.61
N LEU A 100 -12.12 8.40 1.12
CA LEU A 100 -11.32 7.21 0.83
C LEU A 100 -12.09 6.28 -0.11
N ASN A 101 -11.67 6.16 -1.36
CA ASN A 101 -12.22 5.17 -2.28
C ASN A 101 -11.48 3.82 -2.13
N LEU A 102 -12.08 2.89 -1.38
CA LEU A 102 -11.55 1.54 -1.18
C LEU A 102 -11.90 0.61 -2.35
N PRO A 103 -11.22 -0.55 -2.52
CA PRO A 103 -11.53 -1.47 -3.60
C PRO A 103 -12.97 -1.99 -3.51
N ARG A 104 -13.55 -2.36 -4.65
CA ARG A 104 -14.88 -2.96 -4.69
C ARG A 104 -14.93 -4.25 -3.88
N GLY A 105 -16.11 -4.54 -3.33
CA GLY A 105 -16.35 -5.75 -2.53
C GLY A 105 -15.90 -5.65 -1.07
N VAL A 106 -15.28 -4.55 -0.63
CA VAL A 106 -15.04 -4.28 0.79
C VAL A 106 -16.38 -4.14 1.53
N ARG A 107 -16.59 -4.94 2.56
CA ARG A 107 -17.79 -4.88 3.42
C ARG A 107 -17.85 -3.54 4.17
N ARG A 108 -19.06 -3.04 4.45
CA ARG A 108 -19.27 -1.76 5.15
C ARG A 108 -18.58 -1.73 6.53
N SER A 109 -18.68 -2.81 7.29
CA SER A 109 -17.99 -2.98 8.58
C SER A 109 -16.46 -2.87 8.47
N VAL A 110 -15.88 -3.46 7.42
CA VAL A 110 -14.44 -3.35 7.12
C VAL A 110 -14.08 -1.94 6.71
N TYR A 111 -14.88 -1.34 5.82
CA TYR A 111 -14.69 0.02 5.33
C TYR A 111 -14.61 1.02 6.49
N ARG A 112 -15.57 0.96 7.42
CA ARG A 112 -15.60 1.80 8.62
C ARG A 112 -14.37 1.63 9.49
N ARG A 113 -13.95 0.38 9.74
CA ARG A 113 -12.73 0.09 10.50
C ARG A 113 -11.48 0.68 9.85
N ILE A 114 -11.41 0.68 8.51
CA ILE A 114 -10.31 1.31 7.78
C ILE A 114 -10.37 2.83 7.93
N LEU A 115 -11.55 3.46 7.77
CA LEU A 115 -11.73 4.90 7.96
C LEU A 115 -11.24 5.35 9.35
N GLU A 116 -11.73 4.70 10.41
CA GLU A 116 -11.37 4.99 11.81
C GLU A 116 -9.85 4.89 12.06
N ARG A 117 -9.17 3.95 11.40
CA ARG A 117 -7.72 3.74 11.54
C ARG A 117 -6.87 4.68 10.70
N VAL A 118 -7.42 5.20 9.60
CA VAL A 118 -6.71 6.12 8.71
C VAL A 118 -6.79 7.54 9.25
N SER A 119 -8.00 8.02 9.52
CA SER A 119 -8.26 9.38 10.03
C SER A 119 -9.71 9.50 10.53
N PRO A 120 -9.99 10.07 11.72
CA PRO A 120 -11.32 10.51 12.16
C PRO A 120 -12.02 11.50 11.21
N LEU A 121 -11.28 12.18 10.33
CA LEU A 121 -11.83 13.09 9.32
C LEU A 121 -12.01 12.42 7.95
N ALA A 122 -11.77 11.11 7.85
CA ALA A 122 -12.00 10.37 6.61
C ALA A 122 -13.48 10.03 6.43
N HIS A 123 -13.96 10.22 5.21
CA HIS A 123 -15.34 9.93 4.81
C HIS A 123 -15.37 8.80 3.77
N PRO A 124 -16.43 7.96 3.77
CA PRO A 124 -16.65 7.00 2.71
C PRO A 124 -17.07 7.70 1.42
N VAL A 125 -16.86 7.03 0.29
CA VAL A 125 -17.38 7.45 -1.01
C VAL A 125 -18.91 7.33 -1.01
N THR A 126 -19.58 8.48 -1.05
CA THR A 126 -21.03 8.62 -1.25
C THR A 126 -21.30 9.72 -2.27
N VAL A 127 -22.53 9.82 -2.78
CA VAL A 127 -22.89 10.87 -3.74
C VAL A 127 -22.77 12.26 -3.09
N GLU A 128 -23.14 12.36 -1.81
CA GLU A 128 -23.11 13.60 -1.03
C GLU A 128 -21.67 14.06 -0.80
N THR A 129 -20.79 13.17 -0.36
CA THR A 129 -19.38 13.51 -0.09
C THR A 129 -18.65 13.90 -1.37
N ILE A 130 -18.91 13.23 -2.50
CA ILE A 130 -18.36 13.64 -3.80
C ILE A 130 -18.85 15.04 -4.20
N ALA A 131 -20.14 15.35 -3.96
CA ALA A 131 -20.71 16.66 -4.28
C ALA A 131 -20.09 17.81 -3.45
N GLU A 132 -19.56 17.51 -2.25
CA GLU A 132 -18.79 18.46 -1.43
C GLU A 132 -17.43 18.82 -2.08
N GLY A 133 -16.97 18.06 -3.09
CA GLY A 133 -15.71 18.33 -3.79
C GLY A 133 -14.47 18.04 -2.95
N LEU A 134 -14.60 17.17 -1.94
CA LEU A 134 -13.48 16.80 -1.08
C LEU A 134 -12.42 15.99 -1.85
N PRO A 135 -11.13 16.09 -1.46
CA PRO A 135 -10.06 15.30 -2.06
C PRO A 135 -10.30 13.80 -1.86
N ILE A 136 -10.28 13.04 -2.96
CA ILE A 136 -10.48 11.59 -2.94
C ILE A 136 -9.12 10.89 -3.00
N TYR A 137 -8.87 9.92 -2.12
CA TYR A 137 -7.73 8.99 -2.23
C TYR A 137 -8.25 7.63 -2.68
N HIS A 138 -7.68 7.07 -3.74
CA HIS A 138 -8.11 5.76 -4.23
C HIS A 138 -7.11 4.69 -3.81
N VAL A 139 -7.61 3.57 -3.29
CA VAL A 139 -6.83 2.35 -3.17
C VAL A 139 -6.98 1.59 -4.48
N GLY A 140 -5.86 1.38 -5.17
CA GLY A 140 -5.81 0.57 -6.38
C GLY A 140 -5.61 -0.90 -6.04
N ARG A 141 -4.40 -1.39 -6.31
CA ARG A 141 -4.07 -2.81 -6.16
C ARG A 141 -3.41 -3.06 -4.81
N VAL A 142 -3.71 -4.21 -4.23
CA VAL A 142 -3.02 -4.75 -3.06
C VAL A 142 -2.39 -6.07 -3.45
N PHE A 143 -1.07 -6.16 -3.34
CA PHE A 143 -0.30 -7.38 -3.57
C PHE A 143 0.32 -7.82 -2.26
N ILE A 144 0.14 -9.08 -1.90
CA ILE A 144 0.71 -9.67 -0.68
C ILE A 144 1.54 -10.89 -1.10
N THR A 145 2.77 -10.97 -0.62
CA THR A 145 3.69 -12.08 -0.90
C THR A 145 4.51 -12.39 0.35
N GLY A 146 4.10 -13.43 1.09
CA GLY A 146 4.74 -13.79 2.35
C GLY A 146 4.64 -12.68 3.40
N ASP A 147 5.78 -12.16 3.83
CA ASP A 147 5.89 -11.05 4.78
C ASP A 147 6.05 -9.68 4.10
N GLU A 148 5.96 -9.62 2.77
CA GLU A 148 6.03 -8.39 1.99
C GLU A 148 4.68 -8.07 1.36
N ALA A 149 4.41 -6.77 1.19
CA ALA A 149 3.23 -6.30 0.49
C ALA A 149 3.51 -5.02 -0.31
N LYS A 150 2.68 -4.78 -1.33
CA LYS A 150 2.68 -3.56 -2.13
C LYS A 150 1.25 -3.06 -2.25
N VAL A 151 1.04 -1.77 -1.99
CA VAL A 151 -0.26 -1.13 -2.12
C VAL A 151 -0.14 0.10 -3.01
N ASP A 152 -0.92 0.15 -4.07
CA ASP A 152 -1.00 1.34 -4.93
C ASP A 152 -2.06 2.29 -4.40
N ILE A 153 -1.66 3.51 -4.01
CA ILE A 153 -2.56 4.57 -3.57
C ILE A 153 -2.51 5.72 -4.56
N PHE A 154 -3.67 6.18 -5.02
CA PHE A 154 -3.78 7.34 -5.91
C PHE A 154 -4.14 8.55 -5.05
N LYS A 155 -3.24 9.53 -5.04
CA LYS A 155 -3.46 10.81 -4.36
C LYS A 155 -3.93 11.87 -5.36
N PRO A 156 -4.79 12.80 -4.93
CA PRO A 156 -5.16 13.94 -5.76
C PRO A 156 -3.93 14.85 -5.96
N VAL A 157 -3.80 15.42 -7.15
CA VAL A 157 -2.73 16.38 -7.49
C VAL A 157 -3.28 17.80 -7.42
N THR A 158 -2.94 18.47 -6.33
CA THR A 158 -3.20 19.88 -6.09
C THR A 158 -2.09 20.69 -6.77
N ALA A 159 -2.11 20.85 -8.08
CA ALA A 159 -1.23 21.84 -8.71
C ALA A 159 -1.88 23.22 -8.71
N ILE A 160 -1.01 24.21 -8.76
CA ILE A 160 -1.34 25.63 -8.68
C ILE A 160 -2.08 25.99 -9.97
N GLY A 161 -3.41 26.17 -9.88
CA GLY A 161 -4.31 26.46 -11.00
C GLY A 161 -5.24 25.31 -11.44
N ASN A 162 -5.31 24.20 -10.70
CA ASN A 162 -5.78 22.90 -11.21
C ASN A 162 -7.28 22.60 -11.17
N ARG A 163 -7.91 22.81 -12.31
CA ARG A 163 -8.59 21.68 -12.94
C ARG A 163 -7.88 21.41 -14.27
N SER A 164 -7.95 20.18 -14.78
CA SER A 164 -7.79 20.00 -16.24
C SER A 164 -8.64 21.06 -16.96
N PRO A 165 -8.33 21.48 -18.20
CA PRO A 165 -9.29 22.26 -18.98
C PRO A 165 -10.71 21.66 -18.97
N SER A 166 -10.82 20.33 -18.79
CA SER A 166 -12.08 19.57 -18.64
C SER A 166 -12.76 19.67 -17.27
N GLY A 167 -12.11 20.24 -16.25
CA GLY A 167 -12.64 20.24 -14.89
C GLY A 167 -12.18 19.05 -14.03
N GLU A 168 -11.53 18.05 -14.62
CA GLU A 168 -11.24 16.78 -13.95
C GLU A 168 -10.05 16.86 -12.99
N GLN A 169 -10.17 16.12 -11.88
CA GLN A 169 -9.10 15.97 -10.89
C GLN A 169 -8.05 14.99 -11.41
N LEU A 170 -6.79 15.43 -11.41
CA LEU A 170 -5.66 14.58 -11.77
C LEU A 170 -5.19 13.79 -10.56
N TYR A 171 -4.77 12.54 -10.81
CA TYR A 171 -4.31 11.63 -9.79
C TYR A 171 -2.88 11.15 -10.06
N GLN A 172 -2.11 11.05 -8.99
CA GLN A 172 -0.76 10.49 -9.01
C GLN A 172 -0.71 9.23 -8.16
N ALA A 173 -0.24 8.13 -8.73
CA ALA A 173 -0.10 6.89 -7.99
C ALA A 173 1.18 6.88 -7.12
N VAL A 174 1.07 6.27 -5.95
CA VAL A 174 2.15 6.01 -5.01
C VAL A 174 2.08 4.54 -4.64
N THR A 175 3.07 3.75 -5.06
CA THR A 175 3.20 2.37 -4.60
C THR A 175 3.94 2.36 -3.26
N VAL A 176 3.25 1.97 -2.20
CA VAL A 176 3.80 1.79 -0.86
C VAL A 176 4.23 0.34 -0.71
N ARG A 177 5.48 0.09 -0.32
CA ARG A 177 5.96 -1.24 0.04
C ARG A 177 5.96 -1.40 1.54
N LEU A 178 5.43 -2.52 2.01
CA LEU A 178 5.29 -2.82 3.43
C LEU A 178 5.94 -4.16 3.74
N ARG A 179 6.46 -4.31 4.97
CA ARG A 179 6.82 -5.60 5.56
C ARG A 179 6.02 -5.85 6.82
N GLY A 180 5.67 -7.11 7.05
CA GLY A 180 4.81 -7.55 8.14
C GLY A 180 4.83 -9.06 8.33
N GLY A 181 3.68 -9.71 8.26
CA GLY A 181 3.51 -11.13 8.58
C GLY A 181 3.17 -11.32 10.05
N PHE A 182 4.05 -11.95 10.84
CA PHE A 182 3.86 -12.13 12.28
C PHE A 182 4.09 -10.85 13.10
N LYS A 183 4.57 -9.79 12.45
CA LYS A 183 4.75 -8.46 13.04
C LYS A 183 3.74 -7.49 12.42
N PRO A 184 3.36 -6.42 13.14
CA PRO A 184 2.57 -5.34 12.55
C PRO A 184 3.20 -4.82 11.25
N TRP A 185 2.36 -4.58 10.25
CA TRP A 185 2.80 -4.03 8.97
C TRP A 185 3.39 -2.63 9.14
N HIS A 186 4.54 -2.40 8.53
CA HIS A 186 5.19 -1.10 8.50
C HIS A 186 5.71 -0.79 7.09
N VAL A 187 5.77 0.50 6.74
CA VAL A 187 6.25 0.96 5.44
C VAL A 187 7.77 0.86 5.39
N THR A 188 8.30 0.22 4.36
CA THR A 188 9.75 0.07 4.15
C THR A 188 10.27 0.97 3.03
N SER A 189 9.47 1.23 2.02
CA SER A 189 9.81 2.12 0.91
C SER A 189 8.55 2.56 0.17
N HIS A 190 8.69 3.55 -0.71
CA HIS A 190 7.62 3.98 -1.60
C HIS A 190 8.18 4.37 -2.95
N HIS A 191 7.32 4.34 -3.97
CA HIS A 191 7.64 4.81 -5.31
C HIS A 191 6.50 5.71 -5.79
N VAL A 192 6.84 6.95 -6.16
CA VAL A 192 5.89 7.91 -6.72
C VAL A 192 5.94 7.80 -8.23
N TRP A 193 4.81 7.51 -8.86
CA TRP A 193 4.70 7.41 -10.30
C TRP A 193 4.48 8.79 -10.95
N THR A 194 4.73 8.88 -12.25
CA THR A 194 4.28 10.02 -13.04
C THR A 194 2.75 10.05 -13.09
N VAL A 195 2.17 11.26 -13.17
CA VAL A 195 0.70 11.44 -13.27
C VAL A 195 0.19 10.71 -14.50
N GLY A 196 -0.88 9.92 -14.35
CA GLY A 196 -1.47 9.11 -15.43
C GLY A 196 -0.70 7.84 -15.80
N ALA A 197 0.42 7.51 -15.13
CA ALA A 197 1.17 6.27 -15.42
C ALA A 197 0.39 4.98 -15.11
N LEU A 198 -0.54 5.05 -14.15
CA LEU A 198 -1.43 3.96 -13.78
C LEU A 198 -2.89 4.43 -13.95
N PRO A 199 -3.81 3.53 -14.39
CA PRO A 199 -5.21 3.87 -14.51
C PRO A 199 -5.83 4.09 -13.12
N VAL A 200 -6.61 5.16 -12.97
CA VAL A 200 -7.29 5.47 -11.72
C VAL A 200 -8.42 4.45 -11.48
N PRO A 201 -8.52 3.85 -10.28
CA PRO A 201 -9.60 2.91 -9.97
C PRO A 201 -10.97 3.60 -10.04
N PRO A 202 -12.01 2.92 -10.55
CA PRO A 202 -13.36 3.46 -10.56
C PRO A 202 -13.86 3.71 -9.13
N LEU A 203 -14.81 4.64 -8.99
CA LEU A 203 -15.44 4.92 -7.70
C LEU A 203 -16.24 3.70 -7.22
N ALA A 204 -15.93 3.25 -6.01
CA ALA A 204 -16.62 2.17 -5.31
C ALA A 204 -17.42 2.77 -4.16
N TYR A 205 -18.70 3.03 -4.42
CA TYR A 205 -19.64 3.49 -3.40
C TYR A 205 -19.74 2.46 -2.28
N MET A 206 -19.73 2.94 -1.05
CA MET A 206 -19.88 2.08 0.12
C MET A 206 -21.25 1.38 0.05
N SER A 207 -21.26 0.04 0.15
CA SER A 207 -22.50 -0.73 0.23
C SER A 207 -23.34 -0.28 1.42
N VAL A 208 -24.65 -0.12 1.22
CA VAL A 208 -25.59 0.16 2.31
C VAL A 208 -25.71 -1.06 3.23
N ASP A 209 -25.70 -2.27 2.66
CA ASP A 209 -25.87 -3.51 3.41
C ASP A 209 -24.57 -4.31 3.51
N ASP A 210 -24.21 -4.73 4.72
CA ASP A 210 -23.06 -5.61 4.98
C ASP A 210 -23.24 -7.02 4.36
N ASN A 211 -24.49 -7.43 4.16
CA ASN A 211 -24.87 -8.72 3.59
C ASN A 211 -25.13 -8.67 2.07
N ALA A 212 -25.19 -7.47 1.49
CA ALA A 212 -25.21 -7.34 0.04
C ALA A 212 -23.79 -7.62 -0.47
N PHE A 213 -23.46 -8.91 -0.55
CA PHE A 213 -22.34 -9.35 -1.38
C PHE A 213 -22.59 -8.73 -2.74
N SER A 214 -21.69 -7.86 -3.21
CA SER A 214 -21.80 -7.32 -4.56
C SER A 214 -21.94 -8.52 -5.47
N ALA A 215 -23.11 -8.67 -6.08
CA ALA A 215 -23.29 -9.66 -7.12
C ALA A 215 -22.09 -9.52 -8.06
N PRO A 216 -21.46 -10.63 -8.48
CA PRO A 216 -20.43 -10.56 -9.51
C PRO A 216 -20.94 -9.62 -10.58
N LEU A 217 -20.12 -8.64 -11.00
CA LEU A 217 -20.47 -7.86 -12.19
C LEU A 217 -20.96 -8.87 -13.22
N PRO A 218 -22.10 -8.63 -13.89
CA PRO A 218 -22.45 -9.46 -15.03
C PRO A 218 -21.18 -9.53 -15.86
N ALA A 219 -20.68 -10.75 -16.11
CA ALA A 219 -19.46 -10.95 -16.89
C ALA A 219 -19.56 -10.00 -18.08
N PRO A 220 -18.53 -9.19 -18.37
CA PRO A 220 -18.58 -8.18 -19.43
C PRO A 220 -19.27 -8.86 -20.59
N VAL A 221 -20.49 -8.43 -20.93
CA VAL A 221 -21.35 -9.15 -21.87
C VAL A 221 -20.46 -9.33 -23.08
N GLU A 222 -19.95 -10.56 -23.24
CA GLU A 222 -18.89 -10.85 -24.20
C GLU A 222 -19.52 -10.42 -25.50
N ALA A 223 -19.04 -9.28 -26.01
CA ALA A 223 -19.76 -8.52 -27.02
C ALA A 223 -20.08 -9.54 -28.10
N ALA A 224 -21.38 -9.88 -28.21
CA ALA A 224 -21.81 -11.01 -29.02
C ALA A 224 -21.06 -10.89 -30.34
N PRO A 225 -20.29 -11.90 -30.76
CA PRO A 225 -19.33 -11.78 -31.85
C PRO A 225 -20.03 -11.03 -32.98
N SER A 226 -19.58 -9.80 -33.22
CA SER A 226 -20.22 -8.87 -34.15
C SER A 226 -20.34 -9.62 -35.46
N GLU A 227 -21.57 -10.00 -35.78
CA GLU A 227 -21.92 -10.82 -36.93
C GLU A 227 -21.32 -10.16 -38.18
N ALA A 228 -20.32 -10.84 -38.72
CA ALA A 228 -19.63 -10.64 -39.99
C ALA A 228 -19.87 -9.28 -40.70
N ALA A 229 -18.97 -8.33 -40.46
CA ALA A 229 -18.69 -7.31 -41.47
C ALA A 229 -18.05 -8.02 -42.68
N PRO A 230 -18.58 -7.86 -43.90
CA PRO A 230 -18.10 -8.58 -45.07
C PRO A 230 -16.65 -8.20 -45.38
N GLU A 231 -15.83 -9.24 -45.58
CA GLU A 231 -14.50 -9.18 -46.18
C GLU A 231 -14.56 -8.39 -47.49
N ALA A 232 -13.97 -7.20 -47.49
CA ALA A 232 -13.69 -6.46 -48.70
C ALA A 232 -12.25 -5.96 -48.67
N GLY A 233 -11.37 -6.77 -49.26
CA GLY A 233 -10.36 -6.23 -50.17
C GLY A 233 -9.01 -5.82 -49.59
N ALA A 234 -8.03 -6.65 -49.93
CA ALA A 234 -6.78 -6.27 -50.57
C ALA A 234 -5.66 -5.60 -49.74
N VAL A 235 -4.63 -6.41 -49.50
CA VAL A 235 -3.21 -6.21 -49.84
C VAL A 235 -2.61 -4.83 -49.55
N GLU A 236 -1.71 -4.77 -48.56
CA GLU A 236 -0.40 -4.14 -48.79
C GLU A 236 0.68 -4.77 -47.91
N THR A 237 1.61 -5.43 -48.59
CA THR A 237 2.81 -6.10 -48.07
C THR A 237 3.77 -5.03 -47.53
N PHE A 238 3.93 -4.94 -46.21
CA PHE A 238 4.97 -4.08 -45.64
C PHE A 238 6.32 -4.79 -45.65
N PRO A 239 7.39 -4.13 -46.13
CA PRO A 239 8.71 -4.73 -46.23
C PRO A 239 9.36 -4.91 -44.85
N GLU A 240 10.03 -6.04 -44.73
CA GLU A 240 10.86 -6.52 -43.63
C GLU A 240 11.94 -5.48 -43.26
N ALA A 241 11.67 -4.68 -42.24
CA ALA A 241 12.64 -3.73 -41.70
C ALA A 241 13.72 -4.49 -40.93
N SER A 242 14.92 -4.47 -41.52
CA SER A 242 16.14 -5.07 -41.02
C SER A 242 16.46 -4.65 -39.58
N SER A 243 16.82 -5.66 -38.79
CA SER A 243 17.43 -5.53 -37.46
C SER A 243 18.71 -4.68 -37.50
N ILE A 244 18.63 -3.46 -36.99
CA ILE A 244 19.81 -2.71 -36.55
C ILE A 244 19.94 -2.95 -35.04
N SER A 245 20.80 -3.90 -34.68
CA SER A 245 21.27 -4.07 -33.31
C SER A 245 22.23 -2.91 -32.99
N GLU A 246 21.71 -1.84 -32.40
CA GLU A 246 22.54 -0.78 -31.84
C GLU A 246 23.09 -1.25 -30.48
N PRO A 247 24.43 -1.29 -30.30
CA PRO A 247 25.02 -1.68 -29.02
C PRO A 247 24.70 -0.63 -27.95
N PRO A 248 24.40 -1.04 -26.70
CA PRO A 248 24.04 -0.10 -25.64
C PRO A 248 25.19 0.89 -25.38
N PRO A 249 24.87 2.19 -25.17
CA PRO A 249 25.88 3.20 -24.89
C PRO A 249 26.67 2.82 -23.63
N ARG A 250 28.01 2.81 -23.75
CA ARG A 250 28.91 2.63 -22.62
C ARG A 250 28.59 3.70 -21.57
N ARG A 251 28.14 3.27 -20.38
CA ARG A 251 28.00 4.17 -19.23
C ARG A 251 29.39 4.71 -18.90
N SER A 252 29.60 5.99 -19.16
CA SER A 252 30.75 6.74 -18.65
C SER A 252 30.78 6.60 -17.12
N ALA A 253 31.95 6.27 -16.57
CA ALA A 253 32.14 6.18 -15.14
C ALA A 253 31.75 7.52 -14.47
N PRO A 254 31.09 7.48 -13.30
CA PRO A 254 30.76 8.69 -12.57
C PRO A 254 32.05 9.47 -12.24
N PRO A 255 32.03 10.81 -12.34
CA PRO A 255 33.17 11.63 -11.99
C PRO A 255 33.58 11.39 -10.52
N PRO A 256 34.88 11.48 -10.19
CA PRO A 256 35.36 11.33 -8.83
C PRO A 256 34.65 12.35 -7.93
N GLN A 257 34.11 11.88 -6.80
CA GLN A 257 33.50 12.77 -5.81
C GLN A 257 34.57 13.75 -5.29
N PRO A 258 34.25 15.05 -5.18
CA PRO A 258 35.15 16.01 -4.57
C PRO A 258 35.43 15.62 -3.12
N ALA A 259 36.70 15.76 -2.71
CA ALA A 259 37.12 15.48 -1.35
C ALA A 259 36.30 16.33 -0.34
N PRO A 260 35.94 15.78 0.83
CA PRO A 260 35.23 16.51 1.86
C PRO A 260 36.04 17.76 2.27
N ILE A 261 35.40 18.92 2.20
CA ILE A 261 35.96 20.18 2.68
C ILE A 261 36.06 20.07 4.21
N PRO A 262 37.24 20.25 4.82
CA PRO A 262 37.37 20.28 6.27
C PRO A 262 36.51 21.42 6.81
N LEU A 263 35.58 21.09 7.71
CA LEU A 263 34.80 22.07 8.45
C LEU A 263 35.76 22.85 9.35
N PRO A 264 35.64 24.19 9.43
CA PRO A 264 36.41 24.95 10.40
C PRO A 264 36.01 24.52 11.81
N ASP A 265 37.02 24.15 12.61
CA ASP A 265 36.88 23.86 14.03
C ASP A 265 36.17 25.05 14.70
N SER A 266 34.94 24.80 15.16
CA SER A 266 34.13 25.79 15.86
C SER A 266 34.62 25.86 17.29
N ASP A 267 35.74 26.55 17.50
CA ASP A 267 36.20 27.02 18.80
C ASP A 267 35.29 28.18 19.25
N ALA A 268 34.09 27.83 19.74
CA ALA A 268 33.19 28.76 20.41
C ALA A 268 33.34 28.60 21.93
N ASP A 269 34.37 29.29 22.43
CA ASP A 269 34.36 30.15 23.62
C ASP A 269 33.22 29.89 24.63
N SER A 270 33.50 29.05 25.63
CA SER A 270 32.69 28.89 26.83
C SER A 270 33.28 29.77 27.94
N THR A 271 32.95 31.05 27.91
CA THR A 271 33.24 31.96 29.01
C THR A 271 32.10 32.96 29.22
N GLY A 272 31.45 32.92 30.38
CA GLY A 272 30.39 33.84 30.80
C GLY A 272 29.27 33.10 31.51
N ASP A 273 29.32 32.82 32.81
CA ASP A 273 29.43 33.73 33.98
C ASP A 273 28.18 34.63 34.19
N GLY A 274 27.69 34.65 35.43
CA GLY A 274 26.53 35.43 35.89
C GLY A 274 25.37 34.55 36.42
N GLN A 275 25.39 34.07 37.66
CA GLN A 275 24.96 34.79 38.88
C GLN A 275 23.74 35.72 38.69
N ARG A 276 22.55 35.25 39.10
CA ARG A 276 21.79 35.73 40.27
C ARG A 276 20.48 34.97 40.45
#